data_AF-A0A1Y4IBD5-F1
#
_entry.id   AF-A0A1Y4IBD5-F1
#
_cell.length_a   1.000
_cell.length_b   1.000
_cell.length_c   1.000
_cell.angle_alpha   90.00
_cell.angle_beta   90.00
_cell.angle_gamma   90.00
#
_symmetry.space_group_name_H-M   'P 1'
#
loop_
_entity.id
_entity.type
_entity.pdbx_description
1 polymer ?
#
loop_
_entity_poly.entity_id
_entity_poly.type
_entity_poly.pdbx_seq_one_letter_code
_entity_poly.pdbx_strand_id
1 'polypeptide(L)'
;MKKWIWIYMLAVSLISYKNVSYAVETEDAEFEGNRKLCVVISQSDLENYISGGRYSLEMLFRTCGFDWLNYRIYTSDRDTYAEISYEFDSFNDYVDKTEQLLGYEPLIVYFTENGIVYEESFPSVELMNWLFQELAEKELVSEYSAEDLFVIEDSRLYLFGEDHVSFENMDLRQEELPSIVEQLSIRTRKAADGKVERSINFSMAEEVWETRGKQYFEKNEEYAGLLLAVNTQNGQTDISCEMSAYSYREIANQTFVLLGVPDVLKQEQEWDGSGLQTHIREIIDFQKLMSEDCVAEIVYELSDREGEITVLSEAGEVEEDRISYQNMEPAWIEYSYPDLPQFQEVSIHTRVGGLLGRKERVIVFKIKKNLAENFHEDIKSILEERMIRGTVLNIYDEGEERNYEVCFSSYMDSQILEFTEQILGAVGTLQIENNGYFFDESTIQESIRAADFLNGYQKPENFRISYELPAGSIIQGGKESLETDLYENGRIDIRYRYFDWKIWAGAYGIIFVTFFYIKIVFGKYGKGNRKR
;
A
#
# COMPACT_ATOMS: atom_id res chain seq x y z
N MET A 1 26.45 44.89 -2.13
CA MET A 1 25.15 44.39 -1.63
C MET A 1 24.18 44.29 -2.80
N LYS A 2 23.38 43.20 -2.89
CA LYS A 2 22.42 42.84 -3.97
C LYS A 2 22.86 41.96 -5.16
N LYS A 3 23.79 41.00 -4.98
CA LYS A 3 23.92 39.86 -5.93
C LYS A 3 24.17 38.48 -5.31
N TRP A 4 24.23 38.39 -3.98
CA TRP A 4 24.50 37.12 -3.27
C TRP A 4 23.26 36.48 -2.64
N ILE A 5 22.10 37.15 -2.66
CA ILE A 5 20.85 36.64 -2.06
C ILE A 5 20.10 35.68 -3.01
N TRP A 6 20.34 35.76 -4.32
CA TRP A 6 19.70 34.86 -5.30
C TRP A 6 20.36 33.47 -5.39
N ILE A 7 21.61 33.32 -4.94
CA ILE A 7 22.29 32.02 -4.93
C ILE A 7 21.90 31.19 -3.69
N TYR A 8 21.48 31.83 -2.59
CA TYR A 8 20.95 31.12 -1.43
C TYR A 8 19.52 30.63 -1.62
N MET A 9 18.66 31.36 -2.37
CA MET A 9 17.31 30.87 -2.68
C MET A 9 17.27 29.74 -3.72
N LEU A 10 18.30 29.62 -4.58
CA LEU A 10 18.40 28.50 -5.54
C LEU A 10 19.12 27.27 -4.95
N ALA A 11 19.78 27.43 -3.80
CA ALA A 11 20.42 26.33 -3.07
C ALA A 11 19.46 25.63 -2.09
N VAL A 12 18.31 26.26 -1.78
CA VAL A 12 17.23 25.63 -0.98
C VAL A 12 16.31 24.75 -1.85
N SER A 13 16.31 24.93 -3.17
CA SER A 13 15.55 24.05 -4.11
C SER A 13 16.34 22.84 -4.62
N LEU A 14 17.47 22.52 -3.99
CA LEU A 14 18.39 21.42 -4.36
C LEU A 14 18.72 20.54 -3.14
N ILE A 15 17.79 20.48 -2.19
CA ILE A 15 17.79 19.42 -1.18
C ILE A 15 17.42 18.14 -1.94
N SER A 16 18.33 17.19 -1.92
CA SER A 16 18.17 15.86 -2.50
C SER A 16 16.86 15.24 -2.04
N TYR A 17 15.86 15.23 -2.93
CA TYR A 17 14.67 14.42 -2.77
C TYR A 17 15.11 12.95 -2.80
N LYS A 18 15.29 12.36 -1.61
CA LYS A 18 15.20 10.91 -1.47
C LYS A 18 13.72 10.59 -1.64
N ASN A 19 13.35 10.17 -2.84
CA ASN A 19 12.09 9.47 -3.05
C ASN A 19 12.21 8.15 -2.32
N VAL A 20 11.66 8.09 -1.12
CA VAL A 20 11.34 6.83 -0.48
C VAL A 20 9.95 6.49 -0.96
N SER A 21 9.85 5.72 -2.05
CA SER A 21 8.68 4.87 -2.24
C SER A 21 8.75 3.86 -1.09
N TYR A 22 7.78 3.83 -0.19
CA TYR A 22 7.76 2.87 0.91
C TYR A 22 7.36 1.48 0.41
N ALA A 23 8.28 0.88 -0.35
CA ALA A 23 8.55 -0.54 -0.42
C ALA A 23 10.09 -0.67 -0.40
N VAL A 24 10.72 -0.19 0.68
CA VAL A 24 12.15 -0.36 0.90
C VAL A 24 12.35 -1.79 1.40
N GLU A 25 12.67 -2.68 0.47
CA GLU A 25 13.32 -3.95 0.80
C GLU A 25 14.69 -3.61 1.41
N THR A 26 14.82 -3.83 2.71
CA THR A 26 16.12 -4.11 3.31
C THR A 26 16.32 -5.62 3.28
N GLU A 27 17.29 -6.09 2.49
CA GLU A 27 17.87 -7.42 2.71
C GLU A 27 18.33 -7.49 4.18
N ASP A 28 17.71 -8.40 4.94
CA ASP A 28 18.19 -9.10 6.15
C ASP A 28 17.16 -9.20 7.32
N ALA A 29 15.93 -9.63 7.00
CA ALA A 29 15.15 -10.66 7.72
C ALA A 29 13.87 -10.92 6.90
N GLU A 30 13.61 -12.17 6.49
CA GLU A 30 12.34 -12.51 5.85
C GLU A 30 11.21 -12.17 6.84
N PHE A 31 10.27 -11.29 6.46
CA PHE A 31 9.09 -10.97 7.28
C PHE A 31 8.14 -12.15 7.23
N GLU A 32 8.49 -13.21 7.95
CA GLU A 32 7.71 -14.43 8.09
C GLU A 32 7.47 -14.71 9.58
N GLY A 33 6.36 -15.37 9.89
CA GLY A 33 5.99 -15.56 11.28
C GLY A 33 4.64 -16.21 11.51
N ASN A 34 4.19 -16.11 12.76
CA ASN A 34 2.92 -16.66 13.21
C ASN A 34 2.22 -15.69 14.17
N ARG A 35 0.93 -15.42 13.94
CA ARG A 35 0.08 -14.72 14.91
C ARG A 35 -0.76 -15.75 15.64
N LYS A 36 -0.89 -15.59 16.96
CA LYS A 36 -1.78 -16.38 17.80
C LYS A 36 -2.54 -15.48 18.76
N LEU A 37 -3.84 -15.72 18.89
CA LEU A 37 -4.70 -15.02 19.84
C LEU A 37 -5.59 -16.03 20.53
N CYS A 38 -5.76 -15.89 21.84
CA CYS A 38 -6.67 -16.66 22.66
C CYS A 38 -7.57 -15.70 23.42
N VAL A 39 -8.87 -15.83 23.20
CA VAL A 39 -9.90 -15.12 23.96
C VAL A 39 -10.69 -16.08 24.83
N VAL A 40 -11.16 -15.59 25.97
CA VAL A 40 -11.91 -16.33 26.96
C VAL A 40 -13.27 -15.69 27.19
N ILE A 41 -14.30 -16.53 27.28
CA ILE A 41 -15.65 -16.14 27.70
C ILE A 41 -16.09 -17.04 28.86
N SER A 42 -16.65 -16.43 29.91
CA SER A 42 -17.16 -17.19 31.05
C SER A 42 -18.34 -18.05 30.60
N GLN A 43 -18.50 -19.25 31.17
CA GLN A 43 -19.62 -20.13 30.85
C GLN A 43 -20.97 -19.48 31.17
N SER A 44 -21.01 -18.64 32.22
CA SER A 44 -22.21 -17.87 32.56
C SER A 44 -22.59 -16.92 31.43
N ASP A 45 -21.62 -16.16 30.91
CA ASP A 45 -21.88 -15.17 29.86
C ASP A 45 -22.20 -15.85 28.53
N LEU A 46 -21.49 -16.95 28.22
CA LEU A 46 -21.76 -17.78 27.05
C LEU A 46 -23.19 -18.35 27.06
N GLU A 47 -23.70 -18.77 28.22
CA GLU A 47 -25.05 -19.34 28.34
C GLU A 47 -26.15 -18.27 28.36
N ASN A 48 -25.86 -17.08 28.90
CA ASN A 48 -26.85 -16.01 29.05
C ASN A 48 -26.93 -15.07 27.85
N TYR A 49 -25.80 -14.85 27.16
CA TYR A 49 -25.68 -13.81 26.14
C TYR A 49 -25.44 -14.32 24.73
N ILE A 50 -24.97 -15.57 24.56
CA ILE A 50 -24.80 -16.17 23.23
C ILE A 50 -25.86 -17.24 22.99
N SER A 51 -26.78 -16.97 22.06
CA SER A 51 -27.82 -17.90 21.63
C SER A 51 -27.22 -19.18 21.06
N GLY A 52 -27.53 -20.31 21.67
CA GLY A 52 -26.96 -21.62 21.34
C GLY A 52 -25.57 -21.88 21.93
N GLY A 53 -25.04 -20.93 22.71
CA GLY A 53 -23.81 -21.03 23.49
C GLY A 53 -22.62 -21.51 22.68
N ARG A 54 -21.86 -22.44 23.25
CA ARG A 54 -20.66 -23.01 22.61
C ARG A 54 -20.90 -23.59 21.23
N TYR A 55 -22.06 -24.21 21.00
CA TYR A 55 -22.34 -24.86 19.71
C TYR A 55 -22.41 -23.83 18.57
N SER A 56 -23.02 -22.68 18.84
CA SER A 56 -23.07 -21.57 17.88
C SER A 56 -21.67 -21.05 17.58
N LEU A 57 -20.84 -20.83 18.60
CA LEU A 57 -19.43 -20.43 18.40
C LEU A 57 -18.68 -21.45 17.54
N GLU A 58 -18.75 -22.75 17.88
CA GLU A 58 -18.09 -23.80 17.08
C GLU A 58 -18.58 -23.84 15.63
N MET A 59 -19.86 -23.55 15.40
CA MET A 59 -20.42 -23.47 14.05
C MET A 59 -19.86 -22.26 13.28
N LEU A 60 -19.78 -21.08 13.90
CA LEU A 60 -19.22 -19.88 13.27
C LEU A 60 -17.77 -20.10 12.81
N PHE A 61 -16.93 -20.67 13.67
CA PHE A 61 -15.56 -21.01 13.29
C PHE A 61 -15.48 -22.06 12.17
N ARG A 62 -16.38 -23.06 12.16
CA ARG A 62 -16.44 -24.05 11.08
C ARG A 62 -16.87 -23.45 9.74
N THR A 63 -17.56 -22.31 9.76
CA THR A 63 -18.10 -21.66 8.56
C THR A 63 -17.42 -20.35 8.22
N CYS A 64 -16.34 -19.96 8.92
CA CYS A 64 -15.68 -18.65 8.79
C CYS A 64 -15.09 -18.37 7.39
N GLY A 65 -14.91 -19.40 6.55
CA GLY A 65 -14.48 -19.23 5.16
C GLY A 65 -12.98 -19.00 4.96
N PHE A 66 -12.21 -18.77 6.03
CA PHE A 66 -10.75 -18.63 5.98
C PHE A 66 -10.07 -20.01 6.03
N ASP A 67 -9.50 -20.46 4.91
CA ASP A 67 -8.80 -21.74 4.82
C ASP A 67 -7.39 -21.71 5.46
N TRP A 68 -6.83 -20.52 5.58
CA TRP A 68 -5.53 -20.23 6.20
C TRP A 68 -5.61 -20.07 7.73
N LEU A 69 -6.81 -19.89 8.30
CA LEU A 69 -7.01 -19.64 9.73
C LEU A 69 -7.16 -20.97 10.50
N ASN A 70 -6.22 -21.24 11.40
CA ASN A 70 -6.35 -22.34 12.35
C ASN A 70 -7.10 -21.86 13.59
N TYR A 71 -8.02 -22.68 14.10
CA TYR A 71 -8.72 -22.36 15.33
C TYR A 71 -8.88 -23.57 16.23
N ARG A 72 -9.06 -23.30 17.53
CA ARG A 72 -9.36 -24.31 18.53
C ARG A 72 -10.29 -23.72 19.58
N ILE A 73 -11.41 -24.41 19.83
CA ILE A 73 -12.31 -24.09 20.94
C ILE A 73 -12.23 -25.20 21.98
N TYR A 74 -12.02 -24.83 23.23
CA TYR A 74 -12.00 -25.77 24.35
C TYR A 74 -12.56 -25.14 25.62
N THR A 75 -12.94 -25.98 26.57
CA THR A 75 -13.45 -25.54 27.87
C THR A 75 -12.48 -26.03 28.92
N SER A 76 -12.07 -25.13 29.81
CA SER A 76 -11.31 -25.45 31.02
C SER A 76 -12.02 -24.78 32.19
N ASP A 77 -12.23 -25.54 33.26
CA ASP A 77 -13.00 -25.11 34.43
C ASP A 77 -14.41 -24.59 34.07
N ARG A 78 -14.64 -23.28 34.23
CA ARG A 78 -15.92 -22.61 33.94
C ARG A 78 -15.82 -21.65 32.77
N ASP A 79 -14.77 -21.74 31.97
CA ASP A 79 -14.50 -20.80 30.91
C ASP A 79 -14.31 -21.52 29.58
N THR A 80 -14.78 -20.88 28.52
CA THR A 80 -14.59 -21.35 27.15
C THR A 80 -13.54 -20.47 26.48
N TYR A 81 -12.52 -21.13 25.93
CA TYR A 81 -11.39 -20.52 25.26
C TYR A 81 -11.57 -20.71 23.75
N ALA A 82 -11.42 -19.63 23.00
CA ALA A 82 -11.34 -19.64 21.55
C ALA A 82 -9.95 -19.13 21.15
N GLU A 83 -9.17 -20.03 20.57
CA GLU A 83 -7.83 -19.74 20.07
C GLU A 83 -7.87 -19.68 18.55
N ILE A 84 -7.26 -18.64 17.97
CA ILE A 84 -6.95 -18.54 16.55
C ILE A 84 -5.45 -18.46 16.34
N SER A 85 -4.97 -18.99 15.22
CA SER A 85 -3.59 -18.82 14.78
C SER A 85 -3.46 -18.92 13.27
N TYR A 86 -2.51 -18.17 12.72
CA TYR A 86 -2.21 -18.20 11.29
C TYR A 86 -0.74 -17.88 11.05
N GLU A 87 -0.17 -18.52 10.03
CA GLU A 87 1.18 -18.29 9.56
C GLU A 87 1.15 -17.29 8.41
N PHE A 88 2.23 -16.52 8.26
CA PHE A 88 2.42 -15.59 7.15
C PHE A 88 3.85 -15.67 6.63
N ASP A 89 4.01 -15.52 5.32
CA ASP A 89 5.29 -15.66 4.61
C ASP A 89 5.90 -14.33 4.16
N SER A 90 5.13 -13.25 4.28
CA SER A 90 5.52 -11.91 3.89
C SER A 90 4.70 -10.85 4.64
N PHE A 91 5.17 -9.61 4.62
CA PHE A 91 4.45 -8.48 5.21
C PHE A 91 3.08 -8.26 4.54
N ASN A 92 3.00 -8.37 3.22
CA ASN A 92 1.75 -8.20 2.48
C ASN A 92 0.75 -9.33 2.82
N ASP A 93 1.21 -10.58 2.88
CA ASP A 93 0.35 -11.70 3.29
C ASP A 93 -0.18 -11.53 4.72
N TYR A 94 0.64 -11.01 5.63
CA TYR A 94 0.20 -10.66 6.99
C TYR A 94 -0.87 -9.57 7.00
N VAL A 95 -0.68 -8.48 6.25
CA VAL A 95 -1.64 -7.37 6.12
C VAL A 95 -2.97 -7.88 5.53
N ASP A 96 -2.93 -8.63 4.43
CA ASP A 96 -4.11 -9.15 3.74
C ASP A 96 -4.96 -10.06 4.64
N LYS A 97 -4.30 -10.94 5.42
CA LYS A 97 -4.97 -11.83 6.39
C LYS A 97 -5.54 -11.04 7.56
N THR A 98 -4.82 -10.02 8.04
CA THR A 98 -5.26 -9.18 9.13
C THR A 98 -6.49 -8.35 8.73
N GLU A 99 -6.46 -7.72 7.55
CA GLU A 99 -7.59 -6.98 6.98
C GLU A 99 -8.86 -7.84 6.87
N GLN A 100 -8.72 -9.09 6.42
CA GLN A 100 -9.83 -10.05 6.37
C GLN A 100 -10.48 -10.31 7.74
N LEU A 101 -9.69 -10.36 8.82
CA LEU A 101 -10.20 -10.59 10.18
C LEU A 101 -10.82 -9.33 10.80
N LEU A 102 -10.24 -8.17 10.51
CA LEU A 102 -10.68 -6.88 11.03
C LEU A 102 -11.94 -6.37 10.31
N GLY A 103 -12.11 -6.72 9.03
CA GLY A 103 -13.16 -6.18 8.16
C GLY A 103 -12.87 -4.75 7.70
N TYR A 104 -11.67 -4.24 7.97
CA TYR A 104 -11.17 -2.94 7.52
C TYR A 104 -9.66 -3.03 7.32
N GLU A 105 -9.14 -2.18 6.43
CA GLU A 105 -7.71 -2.07 6.19
C GLU A 105 -6.98 -1.44 7.39
N PRO A 106 -6.11 -2.19 8.11
CA PRO A 106 -5.38 -1.68 9.27
C PRO A 106 -4.13 -0.91 8.88
N LEU A 107 -3.64 -0.11 9.83
CA LEU A 107 -2.35 0.53 9.75
C LEU A 107 -1.32 -0.34 10.49
N ILE A 108 -0.38 -0.89 9.73
CA ILE A 108 0.70 -1.76 10.24
C ILE A 108 2.00 -1.23 9.67
N VAL A 109 3.01 -1.08 10.51
CA VAL A 109 4.31 -0.52 10.09
C VAL A 109 5.44 -1.43 10.54
N TYR A 110 6.45 -1.57 9.69
CA TYR A 110 7.62 -2.43 9.90
C TYR A 110 8.89 -1.84 9.24
N PHE A 111 10.02 -1.80 9.97
CA PHE A 111 11.35 -1.41 9.47
C PHE A 111 12.51 -2.13 10.19
N THR A 112 13.71 -2.13 9.61
CA THR A 112 15.00 -2.56 10.22
C THR A 112 16.17 -1.80 9.57
N GLU A 113 17.45 -1.97 9.93
CA GLU A 113 18.10 -1.75 11.25
C GLU A 113 18.53 -0.26 11.27
N ASN A 114 18.11 0.64 12.15
CA ASN A 114 17.65 0.54 13.53
C ASN A 114 16.55 1.60 13.80
N GLY A 115 15.59 1.70 12.87
CA GLY A 115 14.31 2.39 13.06
C GLY A 115 13.14 1.43 13.02
N ILE A 116 11.93 1.94 13.27
CA ILE A 116 10.82 1.25 13.97
C ILE A 116 10.58 -0.22 13.55
N VAL A 117 10.66 -1.16 14.51
CA VAL A 117 10.76 -2.60 14.19
C VAL A 117 9.44 -3.33 14.00
N TYR A 118 8.30 -2.88 14.52
CA TYR A 118 6.95 -3.32 14.10
C TYR A 118 5.90 -2.62 14.99
N GLU A 119 4.80 -2.15 14.42
CA GLU A 119 3.63 -1.73 15.20
C GLU A 119 2.31 -1.94 14.46
N GLU A 120 1.30 -2.38 15.20
CA GLU A 120 -0.11 -2.44 14.79
C GLU A 120 -0.89 -1.23 15.35
N SER A 121 -1.78 -0.66 14.54
CA SER A 121 -2.69 0.42 14.98
C SER A 121 -3.97 -0.06 15.65
N PHE A 122 -4.14 -1.38 15.79
CA PHE A 122 -5.36 -2.00 16.30
C PHE A 122 -5.04 -2.83 17.55
N PRO A 123 -5.94 -2.87 18.55
CA PRO A 123 -5.83 -3.80 19.66
C PRO A 123 -5.94 -5.24 19.20
N SER A 124 -5.18 -6.15 19.80
CA SER A 124 -5.15 -7.57 19.41
C SER A 124 -6.53 -8.25 19.47
N VAL A 125 -7.46 -7.77 20.30
CA VAL A 125 -8.83 -8.32 20.39
C VAL A 125 -9.61 -8.14 19.09
N GLU A 126 -9.30 -7.09 18.32
CA GLU A 126 -10.02 -6.79 17.08
C GLU A 126 -9.78 -7.83 16.00
N LEU A 127 -8.74 -8.67 16.09
CA LEU A 127 -8.59 -9.84 15.21
C LEU A 127 -9.76 -10.83 15.31
N MET A 128 -10.67 -10.66 16.29
CA MET A 128 -11.92 -11.38 16.43
C MET A 128 -13.14 -10.62 15.87
N ASN A 129 -12.96 -9.46 15.23
CA ASN A 129 -14.05 -8.64 14.70
C ASN A 129 -14.95 -9.40 13.73
N TRP A 130 -14.37 -10.20 12.83
CA TRP A 130 -15.15 -11.10 11.96
C TRP A 130 -16.12 -12.00 12.77
N LEU A 131 -15.71 -12.51 13.93
CA LEU A 131 -16.57 -13.33 14.78
C LEU A 131 -17.67 -12.48 15.43
N PHE A 132 -17.32 -11.28 15.89
CA PHE A 132 -18.27 -10.35 16.51
C PHE A 132 -19.33 -9.87 15.53
N GLN A 133 -18.93 -9.57 14.29
CA GLN A 133 -19.84 -9.24 13.18
C GLN A 133 -20.77 -10.42 12.88
N GLU A 134 -20.24 -11.63 12.72
CA GLU A 134 -21.04 -12.83 12.46
C GLU A 134 -22.03 -13.15 13.60
N LEU A 135 -21.63 -12.94 14.85
CA LEU A 135 -22.50 -13.07 16.01
C LEU A 135 -23.64 -12.04 15.98
N ALA A 136 -23.35 -10.79 15.61
CA ALA A 136 -24.35 -9.73 15.50
C ALA A 136 -25.30 -9.94 14.32
N GLU A 137 -24.77 -10.23 13.12
CA GLU A 137 -25.55 -10.44 11.89
C GLU A 137 -26.50 -11.62 11.98
N LYS A 138 -26.11 -12.68 12.71
CA LYS A 138 -26.99 -13.83 12.97
C LYS A 138 -27.88 -13.66 14.20
N GLU A 139 -27.89 -12.47 14.80
CA GLU A 139 -28.66 -12.13 16.01
C GLU A 139 -28.40 -13.12 17.16
N LEU A 140 -27.14 -13.57 17.29
CA LEU A 140 -26.74 -14.58 18.28
C LEU A 140 -26.36 -13.95 19.62
N VAL A 141 -26.08 -12.64 19.69
CA VAL A 141 -25.74 -11.96 20.94
C VAL A 141 -26.92 -11.11 21.45
N SER A 142 -27.22 -11.20 22.74
CA SER A 142 -28.26 -10.40 23.39
C SER A 142 -27.68 -9.29 24.27
N GLU A 143 -28.25 -8.08 24.13
CA GLU A 143 -28.08 -6.90 25.00
C GLU A 143 -26.67 -6.27 25.12
N TYR A 144 -25.58 -7.03 24.92
CA TYR A 144 -24.19 -6.56 24.99
C TYR A 144 -23.55 -6.47 23.61
N SER A 145 -22.49 -5.66 23.49
CA SER A 145 -21.56 -5.81 22.35
C SER A 145 -20.91 -7.19 22.47
N ALA A 146 -20.76 -7.89 21.35
CA ALA A 146 -20.08 -9.18 21.34
C ALA A 146 -18.66 -9.06 21.90
N GLU A 147 -17.98 -7.94 21.64
CA GLU A 147 -16.64 -7.61 22.12
C GLU A 147 -16.53 -7.63 23.65
N ASP A 148 -17.54 -7.10 24.36
CA ASP A 148 -17.53 -6.98 25.83
C ASP A 148 -17.58 -8.33 26.55
N LEU A 149 -18.00 -9.39 25.84
CA LEU A 149 -18.14 -10.73 26.39
C LEU A 149 -16.82 -11.51 26.40
N PHE A 150 -15.82 -11.08 25.61
CA PHE A 150 -14.57 -11.79 25.44
C PHE A 150 -13.41 -11.01 26.08
N VAL A 151 -12.56 -11.73 26.80
CA VAL A 151 -11.33 -11.19 27.40
C VAL A 151 -10.13 -11.84 26.72
N ILE A 152 -9.08 -11.09 26.43
CA ILE A 152 -7.84 -11.67 25.89
C ILE A 152 -7.13 -12.43 27.01
N GLU A 153 -6.87 -13.71 26.79
CA GLU A 153 -6.07 -14.57 27.68
C GLU A 153 -4.61 -14.67 27.22
N ASP A 154 -4.37 -14.67 25.91
CA ASP A 154 -3.02 -14.74 25.32
C ASP A 154 -3.05 -14.09 23.94
N SER A 155 -2.03 -13.30 23.61
CA SER A 155 -1.86 -12.69 22.28
C SER A 155 -0.39 -12.64 21.96
N ARG A 156 0.01 -13.34 20.89
CA ARG A 156 1.40 -13.53 20.50
C ARG A 156 1.62 -13.25 19.04
N LEU A 157 2.78 -12.70 18.74
CA LEU A 157 3.34 -12.56 17.41
C LEU A 157 4.74 -13.16 17.43
N TYR A 158 4.95 -14.25 16.70
CA TYR A 158 6.27 -14.76 16.42
C TYR A 158 6.83 -14.04 15.20
N LEU A 159 7.86 -13.23 15.38
CA LEU A 159 8.47 -12.41 14.34
C LEU A 159 9.95 -12.18 14.66
N PHE A 160 10.80 -12.17 13.64
CA PHE A 160 12.27 -12.06 13.77
C PHE A 160 12.91 -13.13 14.68
N GLY A 161 12.31 -14.33 14.69
CA GLY A 161 12.81 -15.44 15.49
C GLY A 161 12.43 -15.40 16.97
N GLU A 162 11.65 -14.40 17.41
CA GLU A 162 11.25 -14.18 18.80
C GLU A 162 9.72 -14.13 18.97
N ASP A 163 9.24 -14.56 20.14
CA ASP A 163 7.83 -14.43 20.54
C ASP A 163 7.60 -13.08 21.23
N HIS A 164 6.71 -12.27 20.67
CA HIS A 164 6.26 -10.99 21.24
C HIS A 164 4.86 -11.16 21.80
N VAL A 165 4.60 -10.65 23.01
CA VAL A 165 3.31 -10.81 23.71
C VAL A 165 2.75 -9.44 24.06
N SER A 166 1.55 -9.13 23.59
CA SER A 166 0.84 -7.88 23.93
C SER A 166 -0.66 -8.13 24.01
N PHE A 167 -1.29 -7.63 25.08
CA PHE A 167 -2.74 -7.68 25.28
C PHE A 167 -3.46 -6.44 24.72
N GLU A 168 -2.71 -5.44 24.28
CA GLU A 168 -3.22 -4.25 23.61
C GLU A 168 -2.88 -4.34 22.11
N ASN A 169 -2.45 -3.24 21.50
CA ASN A 169 -1.83 -3.26 20.19
C ASN A 169 -0.43 -3.90 20.27
N MET A 170 -0.04 -4.62 19.23
CA MET A 170 1.31 -5.18 19.17
C MET A 170 2.29 -4.08 18.78
N ASP A 171 3.13 -3.68 19.74
CA ASP A 171 4.14 -2.64 19.55
C ASP A 171 5.51 -3.18 19.98
N LEU A 172 6.42 -3.29 19.02
CA LEU A 172 7.80 -3.72 19.22
C LEU A 172 8.76 -2.50 19.26
N ARG A 173 8.23 -1.27 19.29
CA ARG A 173 9.03 -0.07 19.51
C ARG A 173 9.71 -0.16 20.86
N GLN A 174 11.01 0.13 20.87
CA GLN A 174 11.79 0.18 22.11
C GLN A 174 11.67 1.53 22.84
N GLU A 175 11.13 2.56 22.17
CA GLU A 175 11.08 3.94 22.68
C GLU A 175 9.73 4.58 22.34
N GLU A 176 8.96 4.93 23.36
CA GLU A 176 7.72 5.71 23.23
C GLU A 176 8.06 7.19 23.00
N LEU A 177 7.20 7.89 22.24
CA LEU A 177 7.24 9.35 22.21
C LEU A 177 7.06 9.87 23.65
N PRO A 178 7.90 10.80 24.13
CA PRO A 178 7.72 11.36 25.47
C PRO A 178 6.34 12.01 25.59
N SER A 179 5.56 11.56 26.56
CA SER A 179 4.17 11.97 26.84
C SER A 179 4.05 13.41 27.37
N ILE A 180 4.60 14.40 26.68
CA ILE A 180 4.67 15.81 27.12
C ILE A 180 4.70 16.75 25.89
N VAL A 181 3.77 16.59 24.95
CA VAL A 181 3.51 17.62 23.94
C VAL A 181 2.58 18.67 24.58
N GLU A 182 3.01 19.92 24.62
CA GLU A 182 2.24 21.05 25.19
C GLU A 182 1.31 21.69 24.14
N GLN A 183 1.74 21.67 22.88
CA GLN A 183 0.96 22.14 21.73
C GLN A 183 1.26 21.26 20.52
N LEU A 184 0.21 20.87 19.81
CA LEU A 184 0.28 20.10 18.58
C LEU A 184 -0.50 20.84 17.48
N SER A 185 0.12 21.04 16.32
CA SER A 185 -0.57 21.58 15.14
C SER A 185 -0.32 20.67 13.95
N ILE A 186 -1.38 20.09 13.40
CA ILE A 186 -1.37 19.25 12.21
C ILE A 186 -2.03 20.04 11.08
N ARG A 187 -1.30 20.25 9.99
CA ARG A 187 -1.84 20.88 8.78
C ARG A 187 -1.71 19.93 7.62
N THR A 188 -2.82 19.63 6.96
CA THR A 188 -2.86 18.78 5.77
C THR A 188 -3.35 19.60 4.57
N ARG A 189 -2.61 19.57 3.46
CA ARG A 189 -2.99 20.27 2.23
C ARG A 189 -2.84 19.38 1.00
N LYS A 190 -3.65 19.63 -0.04
CA LYS A 190 -3.51 18.94 -1.33
C LYS A 190 -2.75 19.87 -2.29
N ALA A 191 -1.54 19.47 -2.68
CA ALA A 191 -0.70 20.21 -3.60
C ALA A 191 -1.23 20.12 -5.05
N ALA A 192 -0.85 21.09 -5.89
CA ALA A 192 -1.29 21.17 -7.28
C ALA A 192 -0.82 19.98 -8.15
N ASP A 193 0.23 19.29 -7.73
CA ASP A 193 0.71 18.07 -8.38
C ASP A 193 -0.04 16.81 -7.89
N GLY A 194 -1.04 16.96 -7.03
CA GLY A 194 -1.84 15.86 -6.49
C GLY A 194 -1.26 15.19 -5.25
N LYS A 195 -0.09 15.61 -4.75
CA LYS A 195 0.42 15.11 -3.47
C LYS A 195 -0.42 15.67 -2.32
N VAL A 196 -0.63 14.85 -1.30
CA VAL A 196 -1.04 15.29 0.02
C VAL A 196 0.23 15.67 0.77
N GLU A 197 0.27 16.88 1.29
CA GLU A 197 1.38 17.39 2.10
C GLU A 197 0.86 17.63 3.51
N ARG A 198 1.59 17.13 4.50
CA ARG A 198 1.25 17.33 5.90
C ARG A 198 2.43 17.94 6.65
N SER A 199 2.15 18.94 7.47
CA SER A 199 3.09 19.53 8.42
C SER A 199 2.60 19.25 9.83
N ILE A 200 3.49 18.73 10.68
CA ILE A 200 3.21 18.51 12.08
C ILE A 200 4.19 19.35 12.90
N ASN A 201 3.64 20.20 13.76
CA ASN A 201 4.39 21.08 14.63
C ASN A 201 4.13 20.71 16.08
N PHE A 202 5.23 20.56 16.83
CA PHE A 202 5.22 20.23 18.25
C PHE A 202 5.86 21.34 19.04
N SER A 203 5.39 21.50 20.26
CA SER A 203 6.10 22.22 21.30
C SER A 203 6.25 21.33 22.54
N MET A 204 7.45 21.25 23.09
CA MET A 204 7.74 20.55 24.34
C MET A 204 8.82 21.26 25.15
N ALA A 205 8.94 20.93 26.43
CA ALA A 205 10.00 21.44 27.28
C ALA A 205 11.41 21.02 26.78
N GLU A 206 12.39 21.93 26.85
CA GLU A 206 13.78 21.69 26.41
C GLU A 206 14.41 20.46 27.09
N GLU A 207 14.10 20.22 28.36
CA GLU A 207 14.59 19.05 29.09
C GLU A 207 14.10 17.73 28.49
N VAL A 208 12.84 17.68 28.03
CA VAL A 208 12.24 16.49 27.41
C VAL A 208 12.87 16.23 26.04
N TRP A 209 13.06 17.30 25.26
CA TRP A 209 13.76 17.24 23.99
C TRP A 209 15.18 16.66 24.14
N GLU A 210 15.98 17.22 25.04
CA GLU A 210 17.39 16.83 25.22
C GLU A 210 17.56 15.41 25.80
N THR A 211 16.59 14.94 26.60
CA THR A 211 16.70 13.62 27.24
C THR A 211 16.16 12.47 26.40
N ARG A 212 15.10 12.70 25.61
CA ARG A 212 14.42 11.63 24.85
C ARG A 212 14.00 12.06 23.45
N GLY A 213 13.48 13.29 23.30
CA GLY A 213 12.92 13.77 22.03
C GLY A 213 13.93 13.70 20.87
N LYS A 214 15.15 14.17 21.09
CA LYS A 214 16.18 14.18 20.04
C LYS A 214 16.45 12.80 19.45
N GLN A 215 16.60 11.78 20.30
CA GLN A 215 16.87 10.41 19.83
C GLN A 215 15.67 9.83 19.07
N TYR A 216 14.45 10.10 19.56
CA TYR A 216 13.23 9.68 18.91
C TYR A 216 13.11 10.29 17.49
N PHE A 217 13.20 11.61 17.37
CA PHE A 217 13.05 12.27 16.07
C PHE A 217 14.21 11.99 15.12
N GLU A 218 15.47 11.91 15.60
CA GLU A 218 16.62 11.53 14.74
C GLU A 218 16.47 10.11 14.17
N LYS A 219 15.90 9.16 14.93
CA LYS A 219 15.64 7.81 14.43
C LYS A 219 14.46 7.77 13.47
N ASN A 220 13.41 8.54 13.73
CA ASN A 220 12.17 8.49 12.96
C ASN A 220 12.17 9.43 11.73
N GLU A 221 13.08 10.41 11.65
CA GLU A 221 13.24 11.31 10.51
C GLU A 221 13.51 10.55 9.20
N GLU A 222 14.31 9.48 9.24
CA GLU A 222 14.57 8.70 8.02
C GLU A 222 13.30 7.98 7.50
N TYR A 223 12.30 7.76 8.35
CA TYR A 223 11.15 6.91 8.07
C TYR A 223 9.82 7.65 7.97
N ALA A 224 9.64 8.79 8.64
CA ALA A 224 8.34 9.47 8.75
C ALA A 224 8.23 10.77 7.94
N GLY A 225 9.35 11.36 7.50
CA GLY A 225 9.36 12.66 6.84
C GLY A 225 10.56 13.52 7.23
N LEU A 226 10.70 14.66 6.56
CA LEU A 226 11.86 15.53 6.75
C LEU A 226 11.69 16.39 8.01
N LEU A 227 12.66 16.33 8.93
CA LEU A 227 12.76 17.26 10.05
C LEU A 227 13.27 18.61 9.51
N LEU A 228 12.43 19.64 9.54
CA LEU A 228 12.76 20.92 8.91
C LEU A 228 13.40 21.91 9.86
N ALA A 229 12.92 21.98 11.10
CA ALA A 229 13.35 22.96 12.06
C ALA A 229 13.20 22.47 13.50
N VAL A 230 14.23 22.74 14.30
CA VAL A 230 14.20 22.65 15.76
C VAL A 230 14.66 24.00 16.30
N ASN A 231 13.82 24.65 17.10
CA ASN A 231 14.13 25.94 17.69
C ASN A 231 13.90 25.89 19.20
N THR A 232 14.99 26.00 19.96
CA THR A 232 14.93 26.01 21.42
C THR A 232 15.06 27.44 21.93
N GLN A 233 14.01 27.96 22.56
CA GLN A 233 13.99 29.28 23.17
C GLN A 233 13.22 29.27 24.48
N ASN A 234 13.71 30.01 25.48
CA ASN A 234 13.03 30.19 26.77
C ASN A 234 12.65 28.87 27.51
N GLY A 235 13.43 27.79 27.33
CA GLY A 235 13.16 26.49 27.96
C GLY A 235 12.14 25.63 27.21
N GLN A 236 11.73 26.04 26.02
CA GLN A 236 10.77 25.35 25.15
C GLN A 236 11.46 25.04 23.82
N THR A 237 11.15 23.89 23.23
CA THR A 237 11.66 23.45 21.94
C THR A 237 10.49 23.24 20.99
N ASP A 238 10.47 24.04 19.91
CA ASP A 238 9.53 23.93 18.81
C ASP A 238 10.13 23.05 17.71
N ILE A 239 9.37 22.08 17.23
CA ILE A 239 9.79 21.08 16.24
C ILE A 239 8.81 21.12 15.08
N SER A 240 9.32 21.15 13.85
CA SER A 240 8.50 21.15 12.63
C SER A 240 8.93 20.02 11.70
N CYS A 241 7.98 19.17 11.36
CA CYS A 241 8.14 18.06 10.42
C CYS A 241 7.26 18.30 9.19
N GLU A 242 7.77 17.98 8.00
CA GLU A 242 6.98 17.95 6.76
C GLU A 242 7.05 16.59 6.09
N MET A 243 5.90 16.14 5.61
CA MET A 243 5.68 14.89 4.92
C MET A 243 4.85 15.15 3.67
N SER A 244 5.07 14.33 2.63
CA SER A 244 4.43 14.49 1.33
C SER A 244 4.34 13.15 0.65
N ALA A 245 3.13 12.79 0.22
CA ALA A 245 2.85 11.51 -0.43
C ALA A 245 1.71 11.65 -1.43
N TYR A 246 1.55 10.67 -2.34
CA TYR A 246 0.44 10.68 -3.30
C TYR A 246 -0.84 10.04 -2.77
N SER A 247 -0.75 9.31 -1.65
CA SER A 247 -1.91 8.70 -1.00
C SER A 247 -2.09 9.22 0.41
N TYR A 248 -3.35 9.38 0.82
CA TYR A 248 -3.73 9.68 2.20
C TYR A 248 -3.27 8.59 3.17
N ARG A 249 -3.25 7.34 2.72
CA ARG A 249 -2.72 6.20 3.46
C ARG A 249 -1.24 6.38 3.79
N GLU A 250 -0.42 6.73 2.81
CA GLU A 250 1.01 6.91 3.03
C GLU A 250 1.29 8.09 3.98
N ILE A 251 0.51 9.17 3.88
CA ILE A 251 0.53 10.24 4.90
C ILE A 251 0.15 9.70 6.29
N ALA A 252 -0.92 8.90 6.41
CA ALA A 252 -1.31 8.27 7.68
C ALA A 252 -0.21 7.36 8.25
N ASN A 253 0.43 6.54 7.42
CA ASN A 253 1.59 5.73 7.80
C ASN A 253 2.72 6.61 8.35
N GLN A 254 3.06 7.68 7.64
CA GLN A 254 4.09 8.63 8.05
C GLN A 254 3.74 9.33 9.36
N THR A 255 2.48 9.78 9.52
CA THR A 255 1.98 10.32 10.79
C THR A 255 2.14 9.32 11.92
N PHE A 256 1.75 8.07 11.71
CA PHE A 256 1.81 7.05 12.75
C PHE A 256 3.25 6.68 13.14
N VAL A 257 4.18 6.63 12.19
CA VAL A 257 5.61 6.49 12.51
C VAL A 257 6.07 7.65 13.39
N LEU A 258 5.72 8.89 13.01
CA LEU A 258 6.15 10.10 13.71
C LEU A 258 5.53 10.28 15.09
N LEU A 259 4.25 9.92 15.25
CA LEU A 259 3.49 10.17 16.47
C LEU A 259 3.41 8.93 17.37
N GLY A 260 3.47 7.73 16.81
CA GLY A 260 3.14 6.51 17.55
C GLY A 260 1.67 6.44 17.96
N VAL A 261 0.79 7.15 17.23
CA VAL A 261 -0.66 7.03 17.39
C VAL A 261 -1.33 6.68 16.08
N PRO A 262 -2.30 5.76 16.09
CA PRO A 262 -3.13 5.47 14.93
C PRO A 262 -3.67 6.76 14.31
N ASP A 263 -3.35 6.97 13.03
CA ASP A 263 -3.95 7.98 12.19
C ASP A 263 -4.64 7.25 11.04
N VAL A 264 -5.96 7.20 11.08
CA VAL A 264 -6.77 6.61 10.02
C VAL A 264 -7.23 7.73 9.11
N LEU A 265 -6.49 7.98 8.04
CA LEU A 265 -6.81 9.00 7.04
C LEU A 265 -7.26 8.35 5.73
N LYS A 266 -8.57 8.42 5.46
CA LYS A 266 -9.20 7.76 4.30
C LYS A 266 -9.90 8.77 3.41
N GLN A 267 -9.74 8.59 2.11
CA GLN A 267 -10.53 9.29 1.10
C GLN A 267 -11.61 8.37 0.55
N GLU A 268 -12.83 8.88 0.46
CA GLU A 268 -13.95 8.22 -0.21
C GLU A 268 -14.60 9.18 -1.19
N GLN A 269 -15.10 8.64 -2.30
CA GLN A 269 -15.89 9.40 -3.26
C GLN A 269 -17.28 8.79 -3.34
N GLU A 270 -18.30 9.64 -3.23
CA GLU A 270 -19.71 9.26 -3.29
C GLU A 270 -20.47 10.17 -4.25
N TRP A 271 -21.47 9.61 -4.92
CA TRP A 271 -22.42 10.38 -5.71
C TRP A 271 -23.69 10.65 -4.89
N ASP A 272 -23.89 11.89 -4.46
CA ASP A 272 -25.02 12.29 -3.59
C ASP A 272 -26.33 12.55 -4.36
N GLY A 273 -26.34 12.31 -5.68
CA GLY A 273 -27.45 12.59 -6.59
C GLY A 273 -27.42 13.99 -7.22
N SER A 274 -26.66 14.93 -6.64
CA SER A 274 -26.45 16.29 -7.15
C SER A 274 -25.05 16.48 -7.78
N GLY A 275 -24.09 15.67 -7.36
CA GLY A 275 -22.75 15.61 -7.93
C GLY A 275 -21.86 14.60 -7.21
N LEU A 276 -20.60 14.56 -7.63
CA LEU A 276 -19.57 13.78 -6.96
C LEU A 276 -19.03 14.57 -5.77
N GLN A 277 -19.12 13.99 -4.58
CA GLN A 277 -18.51 14.47 -3.35
C GLN A 277 -17.31 13.60 -3.00
N THR A 278 -16.25 14.24 -2.51
CA THR A 278 -15.12 13.57 -1.88
C THR A 278 -15.20 13.82 -0.38
N HIS A 279 -15.15 12.75 0.39
CA HIS A 279 -15.13 12.73 1.84
C HIS A 279 -13.75 12.28 2.30
N ILE A 280 -13.06 13.10 3.08
CA ILE A 280 -11.86 12.71 3.81
C ILE A 280 -12.27 12.46 5.25
N ARG A 281 -12.10 11.23 5.72
CA ARG A 281 -12.33 10.85 7.11
C ARG A 281 -11.01 10.64 7.81
N GLU A 282 -10.85 11.30 8.95
CA GLU A 282 -9.66 11.19 9.79
C GLU A 282 -10.05 10.79 11.21
N ILE A 283 -9.36 9.78 11.74
CA ILE A 283 -9.42 9.41 13.16
C ILE A 283 -8.00 9.45 13.70
N ILE A 284 -7.76 10.35 14.66
CA ILE A 284 -6.48 10.43 15.38
C ILE A 284 -6.74 10.27 16.88
N ASP A 285 -6.02 9.35 17.51
CA ASP A 285 -6.04 9.19 18.95
C ASP A 285 -4.93 10.02 19.62
N PHE A 286 -5.31 11.16 20.20
CA PHE A 286 -4.37 12.03 20.90
C PHE A 286 -4.09 11.62 22.36
N GLN A 287 -4.76 10.60 22.90
CA GLN A 287 -4.65 10.21 24.32
C GLN A 287 -3.22 9.90 24.74
N LYS A 288 -2.44 9.26 23.87
CA LYS A 288 -1.06 8.86 24.16
C LYS A 288 -0.04 10.00 23.98
N LEU A 289 -0.43 11.11 23.34
CA LEU A 289 0.45 12.22 22.95
C LEU A 289 0.38 13.43 23.88
N MET A 290 -0.84 13.74 24.32
CA MET A 290 -1.17 15.04 24.88
C MET A 290 -1.15 15.02 26.40
N SER A 291 -0.65 16.11 27.01
CA SER A 291 -0.91 16.40 28.42
C SER A 291 -2.37 16.83 28.62
N GLU A 292 -2.89 16.77 29.86
CA GLU A 292 -4.27 17.16 30.17
C GLU A 292 -4.63 18.59 29.70
N ASP A 293 -3.63 19.48 29.60
CA ASP A 293 -3.79 20.89 29.20
C ASP A 293 -3.39 21.17 27.74
N CYS A 294 -3.00 20.15 26.97
CA CYS A 294 -2.57 20.33 25.58
C CYS A 294 -3.77 20.62 24.67
N VAL A 295 -3.56 21.55 23.73
CA VAL A 295 -4.50 21.87 22.66
C VAL A 295 -3.90 21.36 21.35
N ALA A 296 -4.66 20.52 20.64
CA ALA A 296 -4.34 20.14 19.27
C ALA A 296 -5.12 21.02 18.29
N GLU A 297 -4.43 21.60 17.32
CA GLU A 297 -5.02 22.30 16.19
C GLU A 297 -4.86 21.44 14.94
N ILE A 298 -5.95 21.19 14.21
CA ILE A 298 -5.93 20.45 12.95
C ILE A 298 -6.51 21.35 11.86
N VAL A 299 -5.79 21.49 10.75
CA VAL A 299 -6.15 22.40 9.64
C VAL A 299 -6.13 21.65 8.31
N TYR A 300 -7.19 21.78 7.52
CA TYR A 300 -7.30 21.16 6.19
C TYR A 300 -7.37 22.20 5.08
N GLU A 301 -6.41 22.15 4.16
CA GLU A 301 -6.35 22.95 2.93
C GLU A 301 -6.41 22.00 1.71
N LEU A 302 -7.50 21.24 1.59
CA LEU A 302 -7.59 20.10 0.67
C LEU A 302 -8.21 20.39 -0.70
N SER A 303 -8.91 21.52 -0.83
CA SER A 303 -9.56 21.90 -2.08
C SER A 303 -9.57 23.42 -2.23
N ASP A 304 -9.42 23.89 -3.48
CA ASP A 304 -9.68 25.27 -3.85
C ASP A 304 -11.20 25.60 -3.84
N ARG A 305 -12.05 24.58 -3.68
CA ARG A 305 -13.50 24.69 -3.59
C ARG A 305 -13.91 24.72 -2.12
N GLU A 306 -15.03 25.41 -1.83
CA GLU A 306 -15.63 25.39 -0.50
C GLU A 306 -15.95 23.94 -0.11
N GLY A 307 -15.33 23.48 0.98
CA GLY A 307 -15.63 22.22 1.63
C GLY A 307 -16.34 22.45 2.96
N GLU A 308 -16.94 21.40 3.48
CA GLU A 308 -17.59 21.37 4.79
C GLU A 308 -16.77 20.49 5.74
N ILE A 309 -16.45 21.03 6.91
CA ILE A 309 -15.79 20.29 7.99
C ILE A 309 -16.82 19.92 9.03
N THR A 310 -16.92 18.64 9.33
CA THR A 310 -17.73 18.11 10.42
C THR A 310 -16.82 17.40 11.42
N VAL A 311 -16.93 17.77 12.69
CA VAL A 311 -16.33 17.02 13.79
C VAL A 311 -17.42 16.17 14.41
N LEU A 312 -17.21 14.86 14.42
CA LEU A 312 -18.18 13.87 14.91
C LEU A 312 -18.01 13.58 16.41
N SER A 313 -16.86 13.93 16.98
CA SER A 313 -16.58 13.85 18.43
C SER A 313 -17.13 15.07 19.18
N GLU A 314 -17.62 14.89 20.41
CA GLU A 314 -18.16 15.99 21.23
C GLU A 314 -17.11 17.03 21.65
N ALA A 315 -15.82 16.72 21.52
CA ALA A 315 -14.68 17.46 22.08
C ALA A 315 -13.98 18.45 21.12
N GLY A 316 -14.41 18.56 19.86
CA GLY A 316 -13.80 19.49 18.90
C GLY A 316 -14.67 20.69 18.55
N GLU A 317 -14.05 21.86 18.41
CA GLU A 317 -14.68 23.08 17.91
C GLU A 317 -14.18 23.38 16.49
N VAL A 318 -15.11 23.67 15.57
CA VAL A 318 -14.80 24.02 14.17
C VAL A 318 -14.89 25.53 13.98
N GLU A 319 -13.82 26.15 13.50
CA GLU A 319 -13.77 27.54 13.04
C GLU A 319 -13.19 27.57 11.62
N GLU A 320 -14.06 27.77 10.61
CA GLU A 320 -13.70 27.75 9.19
C GLU A 320 -13.05 26.43 8.76
N ASP A 321 -11.75 26.46 8.43
CA ASP A 321 -10.92 25.32 8.02
C ASP A 321 -10.11 24.71 9.17
N ARG A 322 -10.35 25.18 10.39
CA ARG A 322 -9.60 24.81 11.60
C ARG A 322 -10.47 24.08 12.59
N ILE A 323 -9.88 23.05 13.17
CA ILE A 323 -10.46 22.27 14.26
C ILE A 323 -9.55 22.47 15.46
N SER A 324 -10.11 23.04 16.52
CA SER A 324 -9.45 23.08 17.82
C SER A 324 -9.97 21.93 18.65
N TYR A 325 -9.06 21.09 19.14
CA TYR A 325 -9.38 19.91 19.90
C TYR A 325 -8.79 20.03 21.30
N GLN A 326 -9.67 19.86 22.30
CA GLN A 326 -9.33 19.84 23.71
C GLN A 326 -9.99 18.60 24.31
N ASN A 327 -9.26 17.89 25.18
CA ASN A 327 -9.61 16.63 25.83
C ASN A 327 -9.02 15.38 25.16
N MET A 328 -8.67 14.40 26.00
CA MET A 328 -8.07 13.12 25.65
C MET A 328 -9.12 12.15 25.05
N GLU A 329 -9.90 12.53 24.05
CA GLU A 329 -10.73 11.58 23.28
C GLU A 329 -10.21 11.49 21.84
N PRO A 330 -10.40 10.38 21.11
CA PRO A 330 -10.05 10.34 19.69
C PRO A 330 -10.81 11.41 18.91
N ALA A 331 -10.12 12.12 18.02
CA ALA A 331 -10.75 13.11 17.15
C ALA A 331 -11.32 12.40 15.92
N TRP A 332 -12.62 12.58 15.67
CA TRP A 332 -13.31 12.02 14.50
C TRP A 332 -13.72 13.16 13.58
N ILE A 333 -13.08 13.23 12.41
CA ILE A 333 -13.18 14.38 11.51
C ILE A 333 -13.61 13.90 10.13
N GLU A 334 -14.56 14.62 9.53
CA GLU A 334 -14.97 14.44 8.15
C GLU A 334 -14.88 15.77 7.40
N TYR A 335 -14.08 15.82 6.33
CA TYR A 335 -13.97 16.95 5.41
C TYR A 335 -14.60 16.57 4.07
N SER A 336 -15.64 17.28 3.65
CA SER A 336 -16.42 16.95 2.44
C SER A 336 -16.35 18.07 1.40
N TYR A 337 -16.08 17.76 0.13
CA TYR A 337 -16.01 18.76 -0.94
C TYR A 337 -16.35 18.18 -2.32
N PRO A 338 -16.89 19.00 -3.24
CA PRO A 338 -17.20 18.55 -4.60
C PRO A 338 -15.91 18.34 -5.40
N ASP A 339 -15.81 17.24 -6.14
CA ASP A 339 -14.56 16.88 -6.84
C ASP A 339 -14.76 16.22 -8.23
N LEU A 340 -13.66 15.83 -8.88
CA LEU A 340 -13.63 15.03 -10.11
C LEU A 340 -13.48 13.53 -9.80
N PRO A 341 -14.00 12.65 -10.65
CA PRO A 341 -13.88 11.20 -10.46
C PRO A 341 -12.43 10.74 -10.44
N GLN A 342 -12.13 9.83 -9.52
CA GLN A 342 -10.81 9.21 -9.35
C GLN A 342 -10.89 7.69 -9.56
N PHE A 343 -9.86 7.12 -10.18
CA PHE A 343 -9.68 5.67 -10.25
C PHE A 343 -8.94 5.18 -9.00
N GLN A 344 -9.36 4.04 -8.43
CA GLN A 344 -8.68 3.41 -7.30
C GLN A 344 -7.29 2.89 -7.71
N GLU A 345 -7.20 2.31 -8.90
CA GLU A 345 -5.96 1.75 -9.42
C GLU A 345 -5.91 1.92 -10.94
N VAL A 346 -4.71 2.21 -11.44
CA VAL A 346 -4.37 1.95 -12.84
C VAL A 346 -3.14 1.06 -12.91
N SER A 347 -3.30 -0.12 -13.50
CA SER A 347 -2.20 -1.06 -13.68
C SER A 347 -1.84 -1.25 -15.15
N ILE A 348 -0.54 -1.23 -15.43
CA ILE A 348 0.05 -1.66 -16.70
C ILE A 348 0.69 -3.03 -16.48
N HIS A 349 0.23 -4.03 -17.20
CA HIS A 349 0.85 -5.34 -17.23
C HIS A 349 1.40 -5.62 -18.62
N THR A 350 2.70 -5.93 -18.71
CA THR A 350 3.35 -6.25 -19.99
C THR A 350 3.89 -7.67 -19.98
N ARG A 351 3.26 -8.55 -20.77
CA ARG A 351 3.79 -9.88 -21.05
C ARG A 351 4.81 -9.81 -22.17
N VAL A 352 6.05 -10.17 -21.87
CA VAL A 352 7.14 -10.26 -22.84
C VAL A 352 7.18 -11.69 -23.36
N GLY A 353 6.78 -11.89 -24.62
CA GLY A 353 6.88 -13.19 -25.28
C GLY A 353 8.34 -13.58 -25.50
N GLY A 354 8.59 -14.90 -25.60
CA GLY A 354 9.92 -15.49 -25.82
C GLY A 354 10.54 -15.16 -27.19
N LEU A 355 11.05 -16.14 -27.93
CA LEU A 355 12.00 -15.88 -29.03
C LEU A 355 11.46 -15.06 -30.22
N LEU A 356 10.13 -14.98 -30.40
CA LEU A 356 9.53 -14.13 -31.44
C LEU A 356 9.33 -12.67 -30.98
N GLY A 357 9.50 -12.38 -29.69
CA GLY A 357 9.46 -11.02 -29.14
C GLY A 357 8.10 -10.32 -29.28
N ARG A 358 7.00 -11.07 -29.37
CA ARG A 358 5.66 -10.48 -29.28
C ARG A 358 5.46 -10.00 -27.85
N LYS A 359 5.10 -8.73 -27.69
CA LYS A 359 4.70 -8.14 -26.42
C LYS A 359 3.20 -7.96 -26.41
N GLU A 360 2.61 -8.22 -25.26
CA GLU A 360 1.21 -7.97 -24.98
C GLU A 360 1.15 -7.04 -23.78
N ARG A 361 0.47 -5.91 -23.94
CA ARG A 361 0.29 -4.92 -22.89
C ARG A 361 -1.18 -4.78 -22.59
N VAL A 362 -1.49 -4.86 -21.30
CA VAL A 362 -2.81 -4.70 -20.72
C VAL A 362 -2.75 -3.49 -19.80
N ILE A 363 -3.70 -2.57 -19.97
CA ILE A 363 -3.88 -1.42 -19.08
C ILE A 363 -5.26 -1.57 -18.44
N VAL A 364 -5.32 -1.69 -17.12
CA VAL A 364 -6.58 -1.84 -16.37
C VAL A 364 -6.82 -0.56 -15.58
N PHE A 365 -8.00 0.04 -15.76
CA PHE A 365 -8.49 1.12 -14.91
C PHE A 365 -9.56 0.57 -13.97
N LYS A 366 -9.35 0.71 -12.67
CA LYS A 366 -10.27 0.26 -11.62
C LYS A 366 -10.96 1.43 -10.96
N ILE A 367 -12.28 1.37 -10.85
CA ILE A 367 -13.09 2.40 -10.19
C ILE A 367 -14.25 1.73 -9.44
N LYS A 368 -14.63 2.30 -8.29
CA LYS A 368 -15.77 1.81 -7.50
C LYS A 368 -17.03 1.76 -8.37
N LYS A 369 -17.77 0.67 -8.26
CA LYS A 369 -18.91 0.36 -9.13
C LYS A 369 -20.01 1.42 -9.05
N ASN A 370 -20.32 1.90 -7.85
CA ASN A 370 -21.28 2.98 -7.62
C ASN A 370 -20.91 4.28 -8.36
N LEU A 371 -19.62 4.62 -8.45
CA LEU A 371 -19.13 5.75 -9.24
C LEU A 371 -19.19 5.41 -10.73
N ALA A 372 -18.74 4.21 -11.09
CA ALA A 372 -18.71 3.76 -12.47
C ALA A 372 -20.08 3.81 -13.14
N GLU A 373 -21.18 3.59 -12.41
CA GLU A 373 -22.55 3.73 -12.93
C GLU A 373 -22.86 5.12 -13.46
N ASN A 374 -22.29 6.16 -12.85
CA ASN A 374 -22.50 7.56 -13.24
C ASN A 374 -21.53 8.02 -14.35
N PHE A 375 -20.33 7.44 -14.40
CA PHE A 375 -19.27 7.85 -15.34
C PHE A 375 -19.01 6.85 -16.49
N HIS A 376 -19.77 5.75 -16.57
CA HIS A 376 -19.49 4.65 -17.50
C HIS A 376 -19.33 5.08 -18.96
N GLU A 377 -20.33 5.81 -19.47
CA GLU A 377 -20.36 6.22 -20.87
C GLU A 377 -19.22 7.19 -21.19
N ASP A 378 -18.88 8.08 -20.25
CA ASP A 378 -17.77 9.03 -20.41
C ASP A 378 -16.42 8.31 -20.42
N ILE A 379 -16.15 7.42 -19.43
CA ILE A 379 -14.91 6.63 -19.38
C ILE A 379 -14.77 5.81 -20.66
N LYS A 380 -15.82 5.08 -21.03
CA LYS A 380 -15.82 4.23 -22.22
C LYS A 380 -15.56 5.03 -23.49
N SER A 381 -16.25 6.17 -23.67
CA SER A 381 -16.06 7.03 -24.85
C SER A 381 -14.62 7.53 -24.94
N ILE A 382 -14.04 8.00 -23.82
CA ILE A 382 -12.66 8.49 -23.79
C ILE A 382 -11.68 7.38 -24.17
N LEU A 383 -11.86 6.18 -23.63
CA LEU A 383 -10.99 5.04 -23.95
C LEU A 383 -11.13 4.63 -25.42
N GLU A 384 -12.35 4.51 -25.94
CA GLU A 384 -12.62 4.15 -27.33
C GLU A 384 -12.01 5.16 -28.33
N GLU A 385 -12.05 6.46 -28.00
CA GLU A 385 -11.40 7.51 -28.81
C GLU A 385 -9.87 7.42 -28.83
N ARG A 386 -9.26 6.86 -27.78
CA ARG A 386 -7.81 6.70 -27.61
C ARG A 386 -7.28 5.35 -28.09
N MET A 387 -8.16 4.42 -28.46
CA MET A 387 -7.76 3.09 -28.93
C MET A 387 -7.09 3.14 -30.31
N ILE A 388 -5.93 2.51 -30.42
CA ILE A 388 -5.31 2.25 -31.73
C ILE A 388 -5.87 0.99 -32.39
N ARG A 389 -5.65 0.84 -33.70
CA ARG A 389 -6.10 -0.35 -34.45
C ARG A 389 -5.50 -1.63 -33.86
N GLY A 390 -6.38 -2.58 -33.53
CA GLY A 390 -5.98 -3.88 -32.96
C GLY A 390 -6.05 -3.94 -31.44
N THR A 391 -6.46 -2.83 -30.81
CA THR A 391 -6.77 -2.79 -29.37
C THR A 391 -8.13 -3.42 -29.10
N VAL A 392 -8.28 -4.03 -27.92
CA VAL A 392 -9.55 -4.54 -27.39
C VAL A 392 -9.85 -3.85 -26.08
N LEU A 393 -11.10 -3.42 -25.88
CA LEU A 393 -11.60 -2.92 -24.60
C LEU A 393 -12.55 -3.97 -24.02
N ASN A 394 -12.20 -4.49 -22.85
CA ASN A 394 -13.01 -5.37 -22.04
C ASN A 394 -13.49 -4.60 -20.81
N ILE A 395 -14.78 -4.73 -20.48
CA ILE A 395 -15.37 -4.08 -19.31
C ILE A 395 -16.07 -5.17 -18.50
N TYR A 396 -15.71 -5.29 -17.23
CA TYR A 396 -16.27 -6.29 -16.33
C TYR A 396 -16.28 -5.78 -14.89
N ASP A 397 -17.16 -6.35 -14.08
CA ASP A 397 -17.24 -6.05 -12.65
C ASP A 397 -16.50 -7.17 -11.88
N GLU A 398 -15.74 -6.79 -10.86
CA GLU A 398 -15.06 -7.68 -9.93
C GLU A 398 -15.29 -7.16 -8.51
N GLY A 399 -16.12 -7.85 -7.73
CA GLY A 399 -16.58 -7.35 -6.43
C GLY A 399 -17.33 -6.01 -6.54
N GLU A 400 -16.88 -5.03 -5.76
CA GLU A 400 -17.40 -3.65 -5.74
C GLU A 400 -16.71 -2.73 -6.75
N GLU A 401 -15.94 -3.28 -7.68
CA GLU A 401 -15.16 -2.52 -8.66
C GLU A 401 -15.63 -2.80 -10.08
N ARG A 402 -15.55 -1.77 -10.93
CA ARG A 402 -15.64 -1.90 -12.38
C ARG A 402 -14.27 -1.70 -13.00
N ASN A 403 -13.88 -2.69 -13.80
CA ASN A 403 -12.61 -2.72 -14.52
C ASN A 403 -12.81 -2.32 -15.98
N TYR A 404 -11.98 -1.42 -16.49
CA TYR A 404 -11.84 -1.11 -17.90
C TYR A 404 -10.46 -1.59 -18.35
N GLU A 405 -10.44 -2.76 -18.99
CA GLU A 405 -9.21 -3.41 -19.45
C GLU A 405 -9.00 -3.12 -20.93
N VAL A 406 -7.87 -2.49 -21.24
CA VAL A 406 -7.46 -2.18 -22.61
C VAL A 406 -6.24 -3.03 -22.98
N CYS A 407 -6.39 -3.87 -24.00
CA CYS A 407 -5.38 -4.85 -24.41
C CYS A 407 -4.85 -4.55 -25.81
N PHE A 408 -3.52 -4.53 -25.96
CA PHE A 408 -2.85 -4.39 -27.25
C PHE A 408 -1.64 -5.32 -27.34
N SER A 409 -1.30 -5.79 -28.54
CA SER A 409 -0.13 -6.64 -28.74
C SER A 409 0.62 -6.28 -30.01
N SER A 410 1.94 -6.25 -29.92
CA SER A 410 2.83 -5.94 -31.04
C SER A 410 4.20 -6.60 -30.87
N TYR A 411 4.92 -6.73 -31.98
CA TYR A 411 6.34 -7.09 -31.99
C TYR A 411 7.26 -5.88 -31.78
N MET A 412 6.75 -4.66 -31.97
CA MET A 412 7.51 -3.41 -31.94
C MET A 412 7.28 -2.66 -30.64
N ASP A 413 8.37 -2.32 -29.94
CA ASP A 413 8.34 -1.56 -28.69
C ASP A 413 7.70 -0.18 -28.91
N SER A 414 7.96 0.44 -30.05
CA SER A 414 7.38 1.74 -30.41
C SER A 414 5.86 1.70 -30.49
N GLN A 415 5.26 0.58 -30.89
CA GLN A 415 3.79 0.44 -30.95
C GLN A 415 3.19 0.15 -29.58
N ILE A 416 3.92 -0.57 -28.72
CA ILE A 416 3.53 -0.77 -27.32
C ILE A 416 3.58 0.56 -26.56
N LEU A 417 4.62 1.36 -26.80
CA LEU A 417 4.75 2.70 -26.23
C LEU A 417 3.67 3.64 -26.76
N GLU A 418 3.45 3.71 -28.08
CA GLU A 418 2.38 4.52 -28.68
C GLU A 418 1.00 4.16 -28.10
N PHE A 419 0.73 2.87 -27.92
CA PHE A 419 -0.48 2.40 -27.24
C PHE A 419 -0.59 2.98 -25.82
N THR A 420 0.46 2.87 -25.02
CA THR A 420 0.48 3.40 -23.65
C THR A 420 0.31 4.93 -23.61
N GLU A 421 1.02 5.65 -24.47
CA GLU A 421 0.94 7.11 -24.56
C GLU A 421 -0.47 7.58 -24.95
N GLN A 422 -1.11 6.93 -25.93
CA GLN A 422 -2.46 7.29 -26.35
C GLN A 422 -3.51 7.00 -25.27
N ILE A 423 -3.47 5.82 -24.65
CA ILE A 423 -4.46 5.45 -23.63
C ILE A 423 -4.32 6.33 -22.38
N LEU A 424 -3.09 6.52 -21.88
CA LEU A 424 -2.88 7.24 -20.62
C LEU A 424 -2.72 8.76 -20.77
N GLY A 425 -2.51 9.28 -21.99
CA GLY A 425 -2.06 10.68 -22.14
C GLY A 425 -0.68 10.90 -21.53
N ALA A 426 0.19 9.89 -21.66
CA ALA A 426 1.53 9.87 -21.09
C ALA A 426 2.60 10.13 -22.15
N VAL A 427 3.82 10.41 -21.70
CA VAL A 427 5.02 10.49 -22.52
C VAL A 427 6.07 9.54 -21.93
N GLY A 428 6.76 8.77 -22.77
CA GLY A 428 7.72 7.81 -22.23
C GLY A 428 8.77 7.31 -23.21
N THR A 429 9.52 6.33 -22.76
CA THR A 429 10.46 5.52 -23.53
C THR A 429 10.30 4.06 -23.13
N LEU A 430 10.32 3.15 -24.10
CA LEU A 430 10.32 1.72 -23.86
C LEU A 430 11.35 1.06 -24.77
N GLN A 431 12.24 0.27 -24.18
CA GLN A 431 13.23 -0.53 -24.88
C GLN A 431 13.27 -1.92 -24.27
N ILE A 432 12.93 -2.93 -25.08
CA ILE A 432 12.95 -4.34 -24.68
C ILE A 432 13.93 -5.09 -25.60
N GLU A 433 15.09 -5.43 -25.05
CA GLU A 433 16.11 -6.21 -25.73
C GLU A 433 16.00 -7.67 -25.35
N ASN A 434 15.46 -8.49 -26.27
CA ASN A 434 15.39 -9.94 -26.11
C ASN A 434 16.61 -10.60 -26.74
N ASN A 435 17.53 -11.08 -25.91
CA ASN A 435 18.67 -11.85 -26.38
C ASN A 435 18.31 -13.35 -26.40
N GLY A 436 18.24 -13.91 -27.60
CA GLY A 436 17.87 -15.33 -27.82
C GLY A 436 18.98 -16.34 -27.51
N TYR A 437 20.15 -15.87 -27.05
CA TYR A 437 21.30 -16.70 -26.70
C TYR A 437 21.45 -16.80 -25.19
N PHE A 438 21.67 -18.02 -24.69
CA PHE A 438 21.76 -18.35 -23.26
C PHE A 438 22.82 -17.55 -22.46
N PHE A 439 23.83 -17.01 -23.12
CA PHE A 439 24.91 -16.25 -22.48
C PHE A 439 24.69 -14.74 -22.50
N ASP A 440 23.71 -14.26 -23.26
CA ASP A 440 23.46 -12.85 -23.45
C ASP A 440 22.28 -12.39 -22.57
N GLU A 441 22.44 -11.23 -21.97
CA GLU A 441 21.49 -10.65 -21.02
C GLU A 441 20.37 -9.92 -21.76
N SER A 442 19.11 -10.22 -21.45
CA SER A 442 17.97 -9.44 -21.94
C SER A 442 17.69 -8.28 -20.99
N THR A 443 17.24 -7.16 -21.52
CA THR A 443 17.00 -5.94 -20.72
C THR A 443 15.66 -5.31 -21.06
N ILE A 444 14.95 -4.82 -20.05
CA ILE A 444 13.76 -3.99 -20.18
C ILE A 444 14.10 -2.65 -19.53
N GLN A 445 14.00 -1.58 -20.32
CA GLN A 445 14.11 -0.22 -19.84
C GLN A 445 12.85 0.54 -20.22
N GLU A 446 12.10 0.99 -19.22
CA GLU A 446 10.91 1.79 -19.42
C GLU A 446 10.96 3.05 -18.57
N SER A 447 10.50 4.15 -19.15
CA SER A 447 10.15 5.34 -18.39
C SER A 447 8.84 5.88 -18.91
N ILE A 448 7.89 6.14 -18.03
CA ILE A 448 6.59 6.71 -18.39
C ILE A 448 6.34 7.86 -17.44
N ARG A 449 5.84 8.96 -18.00
CA ARG A 449 5.33 10.10 -17.25
C ARG A 449 3.93 10.45 -17.74
N ALA A 450 2.93 10.32 -16.87
CA ALA A 450 1.58 10.78 -17.19
C ALA A 450 1.56 12.32 -17.21
N ALA A 451 1.29 12.92 -18.37
CA ALA A 451 1.21 14.37 -18.52
C ALA A 451 -0.23 14.86 -18.39
N ASP A 452 -1.16 14.18 -19.08
CA ASP A 452 -2.59 14.52 -19.15
C ASP A 452 -3.42 13.24 -18.93
N PHE A 453 -3.31 12.68 -17.72
CA PHE A 453 -4.09 11.51 -17.31
C PHE A 453 -5.58 11.84 -17.44
N LEU A 454 -6.27 11.12 -18.35
CA LEU A 454 -7.70 11.25 -18.69
C LEU A 454 -8.34 12.59 -18.31
N ASN A 455 -8.23 13.61 -19.17
CA ASN A 455 -8.81 14.95 -18.95
C ASN A 455 -10.22 14.89 -18.32
N GLY A 456 -10.37 15.52 -17.15
CA GLY A 456 -11.62 15.51 -16.38
C GLY A 456 -11.66 14.49 -15.24
N TYR A 457 -10.59 13.71 -15.05
CA TYR A 457 -10.43 12.78 -13.93
C TYR A 457 -9.26 13.22 -13.04
N GLN A 458 -9.32 12.83 -11.77
CA GLN A 458 -8.16 12.91 -10.90
C GLN A 458 -7.13 11.83 -11.23
N LYS A 459 -5.91 12.05 -10.73
CA LYS A 459 -4.85 11.03 -10.74
C LYS A 459 -5.33 9.80 -9.96
N PRO A 460 -5.04 8.56 -10.41
CA PRO A 460 -5.46 7.39 -9.68
C PRO A 460 -4.78 7.31 -8.30
N GLU A 461 -5.45 6.70 -7.32
CA GLU A 461 -4.88 6.51 -5.97
C GLU A 461 -3.64 5.62 -6.03
N ASN A 462 -3.72 4.52 -6.78
CA ASN A 462 -2.63 3.59 -6.98
C ASN A 462 -2.24 3.47 -8.45
N PHE A 463 -0.94 3.33 -8.71
CA PHE A 463 -0.43 3.07 -10.04
C PHE A 463 0.59 1.92 -10.01
N ARG A 464 0.39 0.90 -10.85
CA ARG A 464 1.27 -0.28 -10.86
C ARG A 464 1.78 -0.59 -12.26
N ILE A 465 3.08 -0.90 -12.39
CA ILE A 465 3.66 -1.44 -13.62
C ILE A 465 4.24 -2.82 -13.32
N SER A 466 3.87 -3.81 -14.12
CA SER A 466 4.34 -5.17 -13.95
C SER A 466 4.73 -5.81 -15.27
N TYR A 467 5.65 -6.75 -15.20
CA TYR A 467 6.19 -7.47 -16.34
C TYR A 467 6.08 -8.97 -16.12
N GLU A 468 5.44 -9.68 -17.05
CA GLU A 468 5.49 -11.15 -17.10
C GLU A 468 6.62 -11.57 -18.06
N LEU A 469 7.69 -12.13 -17.51
CA LEU A 469 8.85 -12.57 -18.28
C LEU A 469 8.60 -13.96 -18.91
N PRO A 470 9.30 -14.30 -20.01
CA PRO A 470 9.20 -15.63 -20.61
C PRO A 470 9.53 -16.74 -19.60
N ALA A 471 8.79 -17.86 -19.66
CA ALA A 471 9.02 -19.02 -18.77
C ALA A 471 10.48 -19.52 -18.82
N GLY A 472 11.10 -19.72 -17.65
CA GLY A 472 12.51 -20.09 -17.52
C GLY A 472 13.47 -18.89 -17.54
N SER A 473 12.95 -17.67 -17.38
CA SER A 473 13.77 -16.49 -17.13
C SER A 473 14.35 -16.51 -15.71
N ILE A 474 15.58 -16.02 -15.57
CA ILE A 474 16.27 -15.82 -14.28
C ILE A 474 16.63 -14.33 -14.21
N ILE A 475 16.09 -13.63 -13.23
CA ILE A 475 16.36 -12.20 -13.02
C ILE A 475 17.75 -12.02 -12.42
N GLN A 476 18.48 -11.03 -12.93
CA GLN A 476 19.86 -10.73 -12.51
C GLN A 476 19.91 -9.36 -11.85
N GLY A 477 19.44 -9.29 -10.60
CA GLY A 477 19.29 -8.03 -9.89
C GLY A 477 18.14 -7.18 -10.44
N GLY A 478 17.34 -6.62 -9.53
CA GLY A 478 16.08 -5.94 -9.82
C GLY A 478 14.86 -6.70 -9.29
N LYS A 479 13.77 -5.99 -9.00
CA LYS A 479 12.52 -6.57 -8.49
C LYS A 479 11.73 -7.28 -9.61
N GLU A 480 11.06 -8.39 -9.28
CA GLU A 480 10.15 -9.13 -10.18
C GLU A 480 8.93 -8.30 -10.63
N SER A 481 8.55 -7.33 -9.82
CA SER A 481 7.58 -6.27 -10.09
C SER A 481 8.12 -4.96 -9.54
N LEU A 482 7.96 -3.85 -10.28
CA LEU A 482 8.30 -2.52 -9.76
C LEU A 482 7.00 -1.76 -9.56
N GLU A 483 6.63 -1.52 -8.31
CA GLU A 483 5.67 -0.46 -7.98
C GLU A 483 6.43 0.88 -8.08
N THR A 484 5.97 1.75 -8.97
CA THR A 484 6.65 3.01 -9.30
C THR A 484 5.60 4.03 -9.69
N ASP A 485 5.68 5.22 -9.10
CA ASP A 485 4.78 6.34 -9.38
C ASP A 485 5.06 6.98 -10.75
N LEU A 486 4.01 7.14 -11.57
CA LEU A 486 4.11 7.72 -12.93
C LEU A 486 4.34 9.23 -12.97
N TYR A 487 4.12 9.93 -11.88
CA TYR A 487 4.05 11.40 -11.90
C TYR A 487 5.41 12.05 -11.62
N GLU A 488 6.31 11.29 -11.03
CA GLU A 488 7.75 11.52 -11.12
C GLU A 488 8.29 10.70 -12.31
N ASN A 489 9.52 10.92 -12.77
CA ASN A 489 10.05 10.15 -13.89
C ASN A 489 10.24 8.67 -13.47
N GLY A 490 9.16 7.90 -13.44
CA GLY A 490 9.15 6.48 -13.16
C GLY A 490 10.08 5.81 -14.14
N ARG A 491 11.08 5.10 -13.62
CA ARG A 491 12.09 4.42 -14.43
C ARG A 491 12.23 3.00 -13.95
N ILE A 492 11.94 2.08 -14.85
CA ILE A 492 12.10 0.64 -14.67
C ILE A 492 13.32 0.21 -15.46
N ASP A 493 14.23 -0.51 -14.80
CA ASP A 493 15.40 -1.15 -15.41
C ASP A 493 15.47 -2.58 -14.89
N ILE A 494 15.01 -3.54 -15.71
CA ILE A 494 14.99 -4.98 -15.37
C ILE A 494 16.00 -5.69 -16.27
N ARG A 495 16.83 -6.54 -15.68
CA ARG A 495 17.76 -7.40 -16.41
C ARG A 495 17.51 -8.88 -16.12
N TYR A 496 17.45 -9.69 -17.17
CA TYR A 496 17.14 -11.11 -17.04
C TYR A 496 17.84 -11.97 -18.10
N ARG A 497 17.98 -13.26 -17.81
CA ARG A 497 18.45 -14.27 -18.78
C ARG A 497 17.35 -15.26 -19.07
N TYR A 498 17.17 -15.57 -20.36
CA TYR A 498 16.11 -16.46 -20.82
C TYR A 498 16.68 -17.73 -21.48
N PHE A 499 16.09 -18.89 -21.16
CA PHE A 499 16.46 -20.17 -21.77
C PHE A 499 15.24 -20.93 -22.31
N ASP A 500 15.16 -21.10 -23.63
CA ASP A 500 14.17 -21.99 -24.26
C ASP A 500 14.80 -23.31 -24.73
N TRP A 501 14.51 -24.38 -23.99
CA TRP A 501 15.00 -25.72 -24.29
C TRP A 501 14.47 -26.26 -25.64
N LYS A 502 13.28 -25.86 -26.09
CA LYS A 502 12.67 -26.34 -27.35
C LYS A 502 13.44 -25.83 -28.55
N ILE A 503 13.94 -24.60 -28.44
CA ILE A 503 14.72 -23.95 -29.49
C ILE A 503 16.13 -24.53 -29.53
N TRP A 504 16.71 -24.82 -28.36
CA TRP A 504 17.98 -25.51 -28.27
C TRP A 504 17.90 -26.91 -28.88
N ALA A 505 16.83 -27.66 -28.60
CA ALA A 505 16.57 -28.96 -29.21
C ALA A 505 16.35 -28.86 -30.74
N GLY A 506 15.68 -27.81 -31.22
CA GLY A 506 15.49 -27.53 -32.64
C GLY A 506 16.80 -27.17 -33.37
N ALA A 507 17.61 -26.29 -32.78
CA ALA A 507 18.92 -25.90 -33.31
C ALA A 507 19.89 -27.07 -33.31
N TYR A 508 19.94 -27.87 -32.24
CA TYR A 508 20.70 -29.12 -32.22
C TYR A 508 20.16 -30.13 -33.22
N GLY A 509 18.85 -30.25 -33.40
CA GLY A 509 18.25 -31.09 -34.43
C GLY A 509 18.71 -30.69 -35.83
N ILE A 510 18.73 -29.40 -36.15
CA ILE A 510 19.21 -28.88 -37.44
C ILE A 510 20.71 -29.11 -37.59
N ILE A 511 21.52 -28.85 -36.55
CA ILE A 511 22.96 -29.11 -36.57
C ILE A 511 23.24 -30.61 -36.75
N PHE A 512 22.49 -31.48 -36.07
CA PHE A 512 22.64 -32.94 -36.17
C PHE A 512 22.27 -33.44 -37.55
N VAL A 513 21.16 -32.96 -38.14
CA VAL A 513 20.73 -33.28 -39.51
C VAL A 513 21.74 -32.77 -40.53
N THR A 514 22.29 -31.56 -40.34
CA THR A 514 23.30 -30.97 -41.23
C THR A 514 24.63 -31.72 -41.14
N PHE A 515 25.09 -32.09 -39.94
CA PHE A 515 26.26 -32.95 -39.73
C PHE A 515 26.07 -34.34 -40.34
N PHE A 516 24.87 -34.94 -40.21
CA PHE A 516 24.56 -36.22 -40.83
C PHE A 516 24.56 -36.13 -42.36
N TYR A 517 24.00 -35.05 -42.92
CA TYR A 517 23.96 -34.81 -44.36
C TYR A 517 25.37 -34.58 -44.93
N ILE A 518 26.21 -33.78 -44.26
CA ILE A 518 27.61 -33.57 -44.64
C ILE A 518 28.39 -34.89 -44.58
N LYS A 519 28.19 -35.73 -43.56
CA LYS A 519 28.86 -37.03 -43.44
C LYS A 519 28.43 -38.01 -44.55
N ILE A 520 27.18 -37.98 -44.98
CA ILE A 520 26.66 -38.79 -46.10
C ILE A 520 27.20 -38.29 -47.45
N VAL A 521 27.24 -36.98 -47.66
CA VAL A 521 27.72 -36.36 -48.92
C VAL A 521 29.24 -36.54 -49.08
N PHE A 522 30.03 -36.31 -48.03
CA PHE A 522 31.49 -36.50 -48.08
C PHE A 522 31.91 -37.98 -47.94
N GLY A 523 31.10 -38.83 -47.31
CA GLY A 523 31.34 -40.28 -47.27
C GLY A 523 31.25 -40.97 -48.64
N LYS A 524 30.53 -40.38 -49.61
CA LYS A 524 30.45 -40.89 -50.99
C LYS A 524 31.61 -40.46 -51.89
N TYR A 525 32.37 -39.42 -51.54
CA TYR A 525 33.51 -38.94 -52.35
C TYR A 525 34.88 -39.54 -51.97
N GLY A 526 34.94 -40.41 -50.95
CA GLY A 526 36.20 -40.99 -50.45
C GLY A 526 36.63 -42.36 -51.02
N LYS A 527 35.86 -42.99 -51.91
CA LYS A 527 36.20 -44.31 -52.50
C LYS A 527 36.28 -44.24 -54.02
N GLY A 528 37.37 -43.71 -54.55
CA GLY A 528 37.59 -43.69 -55.99
C GLY A 528 38.95 -43.17 -56.44
N ASN A 529 40.02 -43.92 -56.14
CA ASN A 529 41.16 -44.19 -57.03
C ASN A 529 42.42 -44.61 -56.25
N ARG A 530 42.62 -45.92 -56.11
CA ARG A 530 43.96 -46.52 -56.11
C ARG A 530 43.99 -47.57 -57.20
N LYS A 531 44.58 -47.21 -58.34
CA LYS A 531 44.87 -48.11 -59.47
C LYS A 531 45.84 -49.22 -59.04
N ARG A 532 45.57 -50.44 -59.49
CA ARG A 532 46.56 -51.34 -60.09
C ARG A 532 46.04 -51.75 -61.45
#